data_AF-A0A1V3XDY0-F1
#
_entry.id   AF-A0A1V3XDY0-F1
#
_cell.length_a   1.000
_cell.length_b   1.000
_cell.length_c   1.000
_cell.angle_alpha   90.00
_cell.angle_beta   90.00
_cell.angle_gamma   90.00
#
_symmetry.space_group_name_H-M   'P 1'
#
loop_
_entity.id
_entity.type
_entity.pdbx_description
1 polymer ?
#
loop_
_entity_poly.entity_id
_entity_poly.type
_entity_poly.pdbx_seq_one_letter_code
_entity_poly.pdbx_strand_id
1 'polypeptide(L)'
;MASAESLCDTQTDPDFSILTVGRQNNCDSLTRVLEVPYVLPYLAQGQTTGVTLQGVRNLQQDYNQRFGPNDYRPNLFVTYWSFRAMIGFLAIPVLFALLALWLTRGGRIPGRRWFAWFALLTIPAPFLANMFGWVFTEMGRQPWIVAPNPTGDQQVRLTVATAVSNHPFGMVVTSLVTFTLVYAVLAVIWFWLLKRYVVEGPQEHDAEPAAPAAPGSDEVAPLSFAY
;
A
#
# COMPACT_ATOMS: atom_id res chain seq x y z
N MET A 1 12.40 -0.28 -8.91
CA MET A 1 11.93 -1.58 -9.44
C MET A 1 12.87 -2.72 -9.07
N ALA A 2 14.16 -2.66 -9.38
CA ALA A 2 15.11 -3.73 -9.02
C ALA A 2 15.12 -4.11 -7.52
N SER A 3 14.96 -3.13 -6.63
CA SER A 3 14.85 -3.35 -5.18
C SER A 3 13.52 -3.96 -4.70
N ALA A 4 12.44 -3.80 -5.46
CA ALA A 4 11.12 -4.39 -5.15
C ALA A 4 11.09 -5.90 -5.42
N GLU A 5 11.86 -6.31 -6.43
CA GLU A 5 11.95 -7.69 -6.92
C GLU A 5 13.22 -8.41 -6.46
N SER A 6 14.05 -7.75 -5.63
CA SER A 6 15.37 -8.27 -5.21
C SER A 6 16.24 -8.73 -6.40
N LEU A 7 16.18 -7.98 -7.51
CA LEU A 7 16.95 -8.26 -8.72
C LEU A 7 18.38 -7.77 -8.53
N CYS A 8 19.28 -8.69 -8.19
CA CYS A 8 20.67 -8.34 -7.85
C CYS A 8 21.54 -8.02 -9.06
N ASP A 9 21.42 -8.84 -10.10
CA ASP A 9 22.21 -8.72 -11.33
C ASP A 9 21.28 -8.41 -12.52
N THR A 10 21.78 -7.66 -13.48
CA THR A 10 21.03 -7.32 -14.70
C THR A 10 20.64 -8.57 -15.47
N GLN A 11 19.36 -8.68 -15.82
CA GLN A 11 18.80 -9.83 -16.52
C GLN A 11 17.84 -9.37 -17.61
N THR A 12 17.79 -10.16 -18.69
CA THR A 12 16.80 -10.01 -19.77
C THR A 12 15.60 -10.89 -19.43
N ASP A 13 14.41 -10.30 -19.46
CA ASP A 13 13.14 -10.94 -19.12
C ASP A 13 13.14 -11.62 -17.73
N PRO A 14 13.46 -10.89 -16.65
CA PRO A 14 13.50 -11.49 -15.31
C PRO A 14 12.11 -11.90 -14.83
N ASP A 15 12.02 -13.02 -14.12
CA ASP A 15 10.77 -13.51 -13.58
C ASP A 15 10.27 -12.66 -12.40
N PHE A 16 8.95 -12.56 -12.25
CA PHE A 16 8.31 -11.90 -11.11
C PHE A 16 8.38 -12.80 -9.89
N SER A 17 9.01 -12.34 -8.81
CA SER A 17 9.04 -13.15 -7.59
C SER A 17 7.71 -13.03 -6.86
N ILE A 18 7.11 -14.12 -6.39
CA ILE A 18 6.00 -14.06 -5.43
C ILE A 18 6.57 -14.23 -4.01
N LEU A 19 7.52 -15.15 -3.84
CA LEU A 19 8.15 -15.44 -2.56
C LEU A 19 9.65 -15.66 -2.73
N THR A 20 10.42 -14.83 -2.03
CA THR A 20 11.87 -14.87 -1.88
C THR A 20 12.14 -14.80 -0.40
N VAL A 21 12.84 -15.79 0.11
CA VAL A 21 13.28 -15.83 1.50
C VAL A 21 14.75 -15.44 1.50
N GLY A 22 15.06 -14.35 2.19
CA GLY A 22 16.41 -13.85 2.38
C GLY A 22 16.60 -13.43 3.82
N ARG A 23 17.67 -13.91 4.47
CA ARG A 23 17.94 -13.63 5.89
C ARG A 23 18.55 -12.25 6.12
N GLN A 24 18.98 -11.56 5.06
CA GLN A 24 19.75 -10.31 5.14
C GLN A 24 19.49 -9.40 3.93
N ASN A 25 19.80 -8.11 4.07
CA ASN A 25 19.74 -7.08 3.01
C ASN A 25 20.86 -7.23 1.95
N ASN A 26 21.31 -8.46 1.70
CA ASN A 26 22.45 -8.77 0.84
C ASN A 26 22.02 -9.66 -0.32
N CYS A 27 22.65 -9.44 -1.47
CA CYS A 27 22.37 -10.13 -2.72
C CYS A 27 22.89 -11.57 -2.77
N ASP A 28 23.69 -12.00 -1.79
CA ASP A 28 24.37 -13.29 -1.81
C ASP A 28 23.58 -14.42 -1.14
N SER A 29 22.51 -14.09 -0.41
CA SER A 29 21.73 -15.04 0.39
C SER A 29 20.22 -15.01 0.06
N LEU A 30 19.87 -14.78 -1.20
CA LEU A 30 18.48 -14.73 -1.66
C LEU A 30 18.11 -16.08 -2.28
N THR A 31 17.16 -16.78 -1.65
CA THR A 31 16.54 -17.96 -2.23
C THR A 31 15.16 -17.59 -2.76
N ARG A 32 15.02 -17.60 -4.08
CA ARG A 32 13.74 -17.36 -4.76
C ARG A 32 12.99 -18.69 -4.79
N VAL A 33 11.81 -18.70 -4.17
CA VAL A 33 11.04 -19.93 -3.93
C VAL A 33 9.92 -20.06 -4.95
N LEU A 34 9.26 -18.95 -5.29
CA LEU A 34 8.16 -18.91 -6.23
C LEU A 34 8.34 -17.73 -7.18
N GLU A 35 8.39 -18.03 -8.48
CA GLU A 35 8.59 -17.07 -9.56
C GLU A 35 7.54 -17.30 -10.66
N VAL A 36 7.12 -16.21 -11.31
CA VAL A 36 6.16 -16.23 -12.41
C VAL A 36 6.76 -15.51 -13.62
N PRO A 37 6.86 -16.18 -14.78
CA PRO A 37 7.46 -15.57 -15.96
C PRO A 37 6.57 -14.48 -16.57
N TYR A 38 7.17 -13.59 -17.36
CA TYR A 38 6.53 -12.55 -18.19
C TYR A 38 5.79 -11.42 -17.44
N VAL A 39 5.51 -11.55 -16.14
CA VAL A 39 4.79 -10.53 -15.36
C VAL A 39 5.64 -9.30 -15.11
N LEU A 40 6.89 -9.47 -14.68
CA LEU A 40 7.78 -8.37 -14.31
C LEU A 40 8.19 -7.51 -15.53
N PRO A 41 8.57 -8.09 -16.70
CA PRO A 41 8.80 -7.34 -17.93
C PRO A 41 7.59 -6.49 -18.35
N TYR A 42 6.39 -7.07 -18.25
CA TYR A 42 5.15 -6.39 -18.58
C TYR A 42 4.85 -5.22 -17.64
N LEU A 43 5.04 -5.40 -16.33
CA LEU A 43 4.88 -4.32 -15.36
C LEU A 43 5.92 -3.21 -15.53
N ALA A 44 7.12 -3.53 -16.01
CA ALA A 44 8.20 -2.56 -16.15
C ALA A 44 8.11 -1.73 -17.45
N GLN A 45 7.83 -2.35 -18.59
CA GLN A 45 7.85 -1.68 -19.90
C GLN A 45 6.61 -1.97 -20.77
N GLY A 46 5.61 -2.70 -20.26
CA GLY A 46 4.41 -3.07 -21.02
C GLY A 46 4.63 -4.16 -22.08
N GLN A 47 5.82 -4.76 -22.13
CA GLN A 47 6.19 -5.81 -23.07
C GLN A 47 6.48 -7.12 -22.33
N THR A 48 6.10 -8.25 -22.90
CA THR A 48 6.26 -9.57 -22.26
C THR A 48 7.66 -10.16 -22.45
N THR A 49 8.39 -9.76 -23.49
CA THR A 49 9.73 -10.28 -23.82
C THR A 49 10.63 -9.19 -24.39
N GLY A 50 11.95 -9.37 -24.29
CA GLY A 50 12.96 -8.43 -24.78
C GLY A 50 13.26 -7.27 -23.82
N VAL A 51 12.80 -7.33 -22.57
CA VAL A 51 12.98 -6.27 -21.58
C VAL A 51 14.20 -6.56 -20.71
N THR A 52 15.24 -5.73 -20.84
CA THR A 52 16.42 -5.82 -19.97
C THR A 52 16.26 -4.91 -18.77
N LEU A 53 16.32 -5.48 -17.57
CA LEU A 53 16.24 -4.70 -16.33
C LEU A 53 17.56 -4.71 -15.58
N GLN A 54 17.98 -3.52 -15.18
CA GLN A 54 19.24 -3.34 -14.45
C GLN A 54 19.14 -3.88 -13.03
N GLY A 55 20.12 -4.68 -12.64
CA GLY A 55 20.25 -5.22 -11.28
C GLY A 55 20.74 -4.16 -10.28
N VAL A 56 20.49 -4.41 -8.99
CA VAL A 56 20.91 -3.53 -7.89
C VAL A 56 22.43 -3.33 -7.87
N ARG A 57 23.24 -4.36 -8.16
CA ARG A 57 24.71 -4.23 -8.18
C ARG A 57 25.17 -3.34 -9.34
N ASN A 58 24.60 -3.50 -10.52
CA ASN A 58 24.93 -2.70 -11.70
C ASN A 58 24.53 -1.22 -11.51
N LEU A 59 23.33 -0.98 -10.95
CA LEU A 59 22.88 0.38 -10.62
C LEU A 59 23.77 1.02 -9.55
N GLN A 60 24.21 0.26 -8.56
CA GLN A 60 25.13 0.76 -7.53
C GLN A 60 26.49 1.16 -8.12
N GLN A 61 27.01 0.38 -9.07
CA GLN A 61 28.25 0.71 -9.77
C GLN A 61 28.10 1.99 -10.61
N ASP A 62 27.00 2.12 -11.35
CA ASP A 62 26.69 3.32 -12.14
C ASP A 62 26.56 4.56 -11.25
N TYR A 63 25.85 4.47 -10.11
CA TYR A 63 25.74 5.57 -9.18
C TYR A 63 27.06 5.94 -8.52
N ASN A 64 27.91 4.96 -8.19
CA ASN A 64 29.26 5.24 -7.68
C ASN A 64 30.11 6.04 -8.68
N GLN A 65 30.01 5.72 -9.98
CA GLN A 65 30.73 6.45 -11.02
C GLN A 65 30.22 7.88 -11.19
N ARG A 66 28.90 8.09 -11.08
CA ARG A 66 28.28 9.41 -11.29
C ARG A 66 28.38 10.33 -10.08
N PHE A 67 28.25 9.78 -8.87
CA PHE A 67 27.99 10.55 -7.66
C PHE A 67 29.08 10.43 -6.59
N GLY A 68 30.08 9.58 -6.82
CA GLY A 68 31.16 9.28 -5.90
C GLY A 68 30.92 7.99 -5.11
N PRO A 69 31.94 7.50 -4.38
CA PRO A 69 31.84 6.25 -3.63
C PRO A 69 30.90 6.41 -2.43
N ASN A 70 29.72 5.78 -2.48
CA ASN A 70 28.78 5.69 -1.35
C ASN A 70 27.81 4.51 -1.54
N ASP A 71 27.04 4.11 -0.53
CA ASP A 71 25.96 3.13 -0.72
C ASP A 71 24.65 3.83 -1.12
N TYR A 72 24.23 3.63 -2.37
CA TYR A 72 22.99 4.18 -2.94
C TYR A 72 21.87 3.15 -2.99
N ARG A 73 22.08 1.95 -2.44
CA ARG A 73 21.06 0.90 -2.46
C ARG A 73 20.02 1.17 -1.37
N PRO A 74 18.72 1.14 -1.72
CA PRO A 74 17.68 1.12 -0.70
C PRO A 74 17.70 -0.21 0.06
N ASN A 75 17.01 -0.25 1.20
CA ASN A 75 16.87 -1.48 1.99
C ASN A 75 15.98 -2.48 1.24
N LEU A 76 16.61 -3.46 0.58
CA LEU A 76 15.99 -4.50 -0.24
C LEU A 76 14.96 -5.31 0.53
N PHE A 77 15.23 -5.62 1.80
CA PHE A 77 14.31 -6.39 2.63
C PHE A 77 13.00 -5.63 2.84
N VAL A 78 13.10 -4.36 3.25
CA VAL A 78 11.92 -3.53 3.52
C VAL A 78 11.17 -3.25 2.22
N THR A 79 11.85 -2.92 1.13
CA THR A 79 11.18 -2.64 -0.15
C THR A 79 10.48 -3.87 -0.71
N TYR A 80 11.12 -5.04 -0.65
CA TYR A 80 10.57 -6.30 -1.16
C TYR A 80 9.30 -6.73 -0.41
N TRP A 81 9.34 -6.72 0.93
CA TRP A 81 8.20 -7.13 1.75
C TRP A 81 7.08 -6.10 1.78
N SER A 82 7.41 -4.80 1.76
CA SER A 82 6.40 -3.74 1.73
C SER A 82 5.62 -3.76 0.42
N PHE A 83 6.27 -4.02 -0.72
CA PHE A 83 5.58 -4.18 -2.00
C PHE A 83 4.58 -5.34 -1.99
N ARG A 84 4.96 -6.49 -1.43
CA ARG A 84 4.06 -7.66 -1.29
C ARG A 84 2.96 -7.45 -0.28
N ALA A 85 3.26 -6.83 0.85
CA ALA A 85 2.25 -6.46 1.83
C ALA A 85 1.21 -5.51 1.20
N MET A 86 1.65 -4.49 0.46
CA MET A 86 0.77 -3.57 -0.26
C MET A 86 -0.20 -4.33 -1.19
N ILE A 87 0.32 -5.20 -2.06
CA ILE A 87 -0.51 -5.97 -3.01
C ILE A 87 -1.40 -6.98 -2.27
N GLY A 88 -0.86 -7.68 -1.27
CA GLY A 88 -1.57 -8.68 -0.48
C GLY A 88 -2.75 -8.08 0.29
N PHE A 89 -2.55 -6.93 0.94
CA PHE A 89 -3.62 -6.22 1.63
C PHE A 89 -4.64 -5.59 0.67
N LEU A 90 -4.24 -5.19 -0.54
CA LEU A 90 -5.17 -4.72 -1.58
C LEU A 90 -6.01 -5.85 -2.18
N ALA A 91 -5.48 -7.07 -2.25
CA ALA A 91 -6.21 -8.21 -2.77
C ALA A 91 -7.44 -8.57 -1.91
N ILE A 92 -7.37 -8.36 -0.59
CA ILE A 92 -8.47 -8.67 0.35
C ILE A 92 -9.78 -7.93 -0.02
N PRO A 93 -9.82 -6.58 -0.09
CA PRO A 93 -11.04 -5.85 -0.46
C PRO A 93 -11.51 -6.14 -1.88
N VAL A 94 -10.59 -6.39 -2.83
CA VAL A 94 -10.95 -6.75 -4.20
C VAL A 94 -11.66 -8.11 -4.23
N LEU A 95 -11.12 -9.12 -3.55
CA LEU A 95 -11.75 -10.43 -3.41
C LEU A 95 -13.10 -10.33 -2.69
N PHE A 96 -13.17 -9.51 -1.63
CA PHE A 96 -14.43 -9.25 -0.93
C PHE A 96 -15.48 -8.63 -1.87
N ALA A 97 -15.11 -7.61 -2.65
CA ALA A 97 -16.03 -6.95 -3.58
C ALA A 97 -16.54 -7.90 -4.67
N LEU A 98 -15.65 -8.71 -5.26
CA LEU A 98 -16.05 -9.72 -6.26
C LEU A 98 -16.97 -10.77 -5.67
N LEU A 99 -16.66 -11.26 -4.46
CA LEU A 99 -17.46 -12.26 -3.78
C LEU A 99 -18.81 -11.70 -3.33
N ALA A 100 -18.84 -10.46 -2.84
CA ALA A 100 -20.07 -9.75 -2.50
C ALA A 100 -20.95 -9.59 -3.74
N LEU A 101 -20.40 -9.10 -4.86
CA LEU A 101 -21.13 -8.95 -6.13
C LEU A 101 -21.71 -10.28 -6.63
N TRP A 102 -20.96 -11.37 -6.50
CA TRP A 102 -21.42 -12.69 -6.92
C TRP A 102 -22.53 -13.22 -6.02
N LEU A 103 -22.39 -13.08 -4.69
CA LEU A 103 -23.39 -13.56 -3.73
C LEU A 103 -24.67 -12.71 -3.68
N THR A 104 -24.57 -11.40 -3.95
CA THR A 104 -25.74 -10.50 -3.99
C THR A 104 -26.47 -10.51 -5.33
N ARG A 105 -25.89 -11.18 -6.34
CA ARG A 105 -26.49 -11.30 -7.66
C ARG A 105 -27.87 -11.96 -7.57
N GLY A 106 -28.87 -11.34 -8.20
CA GLY A 106 -30.25 -11.81 -8.18
C GLY A 106 -31.02 -11.49 -6.88
N GLY A 107 -30.62 -10.45 -6.16
CA GLY A 107 -31.34 -9.95 -4.97
C GLY A 107 -31.15 -10.79 -3.71
N ARG A 108 -30.14 -11.66 -3.68
CA ARG A 108 -29.86 -12.54 -2.54
C ARG A 108 -29.09 -11.77 -1.47
N ILE A 109 -29.42 -12.01 -0.20
CA ILE A 109 -28.68 -11.44 0.94
C ILE A 109 -27.86 -12.56 1.59
N PRO A 110 -26.52 -12.45 1.66
CA PRO A 110 -25.68 -13.48 2.27
C PRO A 110 -25.96 -13.59 3.78
N GLY A 111 -26.74 -14.59 4.20
CA GLY A 111 -27.08 -14.81 5.62
C GLY A 111 -26.01 -15.53 6.46
N ARG A 112 -24.87 -15.87 5.86
CA ARG A 112 -23.82 -16.67 6.52
C ARG A 112 -22.87 -15.79 7.34
N ARG A 113 -22.65 -16.13 8.61
CA ARG A 113 -21.80 -15.38 9.57
C ARG A 113 -20.36 -15.15 9.10
N TRP A 114 -19.79 -16.06 8.30
CA TRP A 114 -18.43 -15.90 7.78
C TRP A 114 -18.29 -14.68 6.86
N PHE A 115 -19.35 -14.31 6.12
CA PHE A 115 -19.35 -13.16 5.22
C PHE A 115 -19.28 -11.84 6.01
N ALA A 116 -20.02 -11.74 7.10
CA ALA A 116 -19.97 -10.59 8.00
C ALA A 116 -18.58 -10.42 8.66
N TRP A 117 -17.98 -11.53 9.10
CA TRP A 117 -16.60 -11.50 9.62
C TRP A 117 -15.57 -11.09 8.56
N PHE A 118 -15.72 -11.56 7.32
CA PHE A 118 -14.84 -11.19 6.22
C PHE A 118 -15.02 -9.71 5.82
N ALA A 119 -16.24 -9.17 5.89
CA ALA A 119 -16.50 -7.74 5.74
C ALA A 119 -15.78 -6.90 6.80
N LEU A 120 -15.82 -7.33 8.07
CA LEU A 120 -15.10 -6.66 9.16
C LEU A 120 -13.58 -6.69 8.96
N LEU A 121 -13.03 -7.83 8.51
CA LEU A 121 -11.60 -7.95 8.19
C LEU A 121 -11.16 -7.06 7.03
N THR A 122 -12.09 -6.75 6.12
CA THR A 122 -11.81 -5.92 4.94
C THR A 122 -11.62 -4.45 5.31
N ILE A 123 -12.20 -3.97 6.42
CA ILE A 123 -12.11 -2.57 6.86
C ILE A 123 -10.65 -2.07 7.03
N PRO A 124 -9.77 -2.75 7.79
CA PRO A 124 -8.38 -2.30 7.95
C PRO A 124 -7.50 -2.53 6.71
N ALA A 125 -7.88 -3.42 5.80
CA ALA A 125 -7.00 -3.87 4.72
C ALA A 125 -6.56 -2.75 3.75
N PRO A 126 -7.44 -1.85 3.24
CA PRO A 126 -7.03 -0.70 2.44
C PRO A 126 -6.07 0.24 3.16
N PHE A 127 -6.26 0.47 4.46
CA PHE A 127 -5.37 1.32 5.26
C PHE A 127 -3.98 0.71 5.37
N LEU A 128 -3.89 -0.59 5.66
CA LEU A 128 -2.62 -1.30 5.71
C LEU A 128 -1.94 -1.30 4.33
N ALA A 129 -2.68 -1.56 3.26
CA ALA A 129 -2.14 -1.48 1.89
C ALA A 129 -1.55 -0.10 1.59
N ASN A 130 -2.24 0.97 1.99
CA ASN A 130 -1.76 2.35 1.83
C ASN A 130 -0.48 2.61 2.65
N MET A 131 -0.43 2.17 3.91
CA MET A 131 0.77 2.32 4.75
C MET A 131 1.98 1.60 4.14
N PHE A 132 1.82 0.36 3.68
CA PHE A 132 2.91 -0.38 3.04
C PHE A 132 3.31 0.21 1.68
N GLY A 133 2.36 0.80 0.94
CA GLY A 133 2.66 1.55 -0.28
C GLY A 133 3.56 2.75 -0.01
N TRP A 134 3.25 3.54 1.03
CA TRP A 134 4.09 4.66 1.46
C TRP A 134 5.46 4.21 1.98
N VAL A 135 5.51 3.16 2.79
CA VAL A 135 6.80 2.60 3.25
C VAL A 135 7.64 2.15 2.07
N PHE A 136 7.03 1.49 1.07
CA PHE A 136 7.73 1.04 -0.13
C PHE A 136 8.31 2.22 -0.94
N THR A 137 7.54 3.28 -1.17
CA THR A 137 8.01 4.44 -1.95
C THR A 137 9.06 5.26 -1.20
N GLU A 138 8.87 5.49 0.10
CA GLU A 138 9.81 6.26 0.92
C GLU A 138 11.12 5.50 1.19
N MET A 139 11.04 4.23 1.58
CA MET A 139 12.23 3.40 1.79
C MET A 139 12.91 3.05 0.47
N GLY A 140 12.16 2.98 -0.64
CA GLY A 140 12.69 2.75 -1.98
C GLY A 140 13.48 3.93 -2.56
N ARG A 141 13.27 5.15 -2.05
CA ARG A 141 14.02 6.35 -2.47
C ARG A 141 15.30 6.56 -1.66
N GLN A 142 15.45 5.92 -0.50
CA GLN A 142 16.68 5.98 0.29
C GLN A 142 17.90 5.59 -0.55
N PRO A 143 19.03 6.33 -0.49
CA PRO A 143 19.37 7.40 0.46
C PRO A 143 19.02 8.82 -0.01
N TRP A 144 18.20 8.96 -1.05
CA TRP A 144 17.86 10.25 -1.65
C TRP A 144 16.64 10.89 -0.96
N ILE A 145 16.72 12.19 -0.72
CA ILE A 145 15.56 13.04 -0.45
C ILE A 145 15.06 13.60 -1.77
N VAL A 146 15.98 14.19 -2.54
CA VAL A 146 15.74 14.61 -3.92
C VAL A 146 16.61 13.72 -4.81
N ALA A 147 15.97 12.75 -5.45
CA ALA A 147 16.63 11.88 -6.41
C ALA A 147 16.92 12.67 -7.70
N PRO A 148 18.14 12.55 -8.26
CA PRO A 148 18.49 13.24 -9.49
C PRO A 148 17.61 12.73 -10.64
N ASN A 149 17.04 13.67 -11.40
CA ASN A 149 16.24 13.33 -12.56
C ASN A 149 17.13 12.74 -13.68
N PRO A 150 16.84 11.54 -14.21
CA PRO A 150 17.63 10.94 -15.31
C PRO A 150 17.74 11.82 -16.56
N THR A 151 16.75 12.67 -16.84
CA THR A 151 16.71 13.55 -18.02
C THR A 151 16.90 15.04 -17.69
N GLY A 152 17.02 15.38 -16.41
CA GLY A 152 17.13 16.77 -15.94
C GLY A 152 18.54 17.15 -15.50
N ASP A 153 18.63 18.28 -14.80
CA ASP A 153 19.88 18.71 -14.19
C ASP A 153 20.26 17.77 -13.03
N GLN A 154 21.37 17.06 -13.18
CA GLN A 154 21.89 16.13 -12.19
C GLN A 154 22.50 16.83 -10.96
N GLN A 155 22.72 18.14 -11.01
CA GLN A 155 23.16 18.93 -9.87
C GLN A 155 22.04 19.13 -8.84
N VAL A 156 20.77 19.05 -9.26
CA VAL A 156 19.60 19.12 -8.36
C VAL A 156 19.41 17.76 -7.68
N ARG A 157 20.21 17.52 -6.65
CA ARG A 157 20.17 16.29 -5.83
C ARG A 157 20.41 16.60 -4.36
N LEU A 158 19.77 15.83 -3.50
CA LEU A 158 19.95 15.96 -2.06
C LEU A 158 19.84 14.59 -1.39
N THR A 159 20.86 14.21 -0.62
CA THR A 159 20.86 12.96 0.15
C THR A 159 20.32 13.19 1.55
N VAL A 160 19.83 12.13 2.20
CA VAL A 160 19.38 12.18 3.59
C VAL A 160 20.49 12.66 4.52
N ALA A 161 21.69 12.10 4.38
CA ALA A 161 22.84 12.46 5.21
C ALA A 161 23.20 13.95 5.14
N THR A 162 23.02 14.58 3.97
CA THR A 162 23.32 16.00 3.78
C THR A 162 22.20 16.94 4.22
N ALA A 163 20.96 16.46 4.30
CA ALA A 163 19.81 17.31 4.63
C ALA A 163 19.44 17.30 6.11
N VAL A 164 19.90 16.31 6.87
CA VAL A 164 19.61 16.23 8.30
C VAL A 164 20.22 17.43 9.02
N SER A 165 19.38 18.17 9.74
CA SER A 165 19.82 19.31 10.56
C SER A 165 20.63 18.83 11.76
N ASN A 166 21.68 19.57 12.10
CA ASN A 166 22.58 19.24 13.21
C ASN A 166 21.96 19.64 14.56
N HIS A 167 21.03 18.83 15.05
CA HIS A 167 20.41 19.01 16.37
C HIS A 167 20.95 18.00 17.41
N PRO A 168 21.01 18.38 18.70
CA PRO A 168 21.38 17.45 19.75
C PRO A 168 20.44 16.25 19.82
N PHE A 169 21.00 15.05 20.02
CA PHE A 169 20.24 13.80 20.13
C PHE A 169 19.05 13.90 21.10
N GLY A 170 19.26 14.52 22.27
CA GLY A 170 18.21 14.68 23.28
C GLY A 170 17.01 15.49 22.78
N MET A 171 17.22 16.51 21.94
CA MET A 171 16.14 17.31 21.37
C MET A 171 15.30 16.48 20.40
N VAL A 172 15.96 15.69 19.53
CA VAL A 172 15.29 14.83 18.55
C VAL A 172 14.48 13.73 19.23
N VAL A 173 15.05 13.07 20.24
CA VAL A 173 14.33 12.02 20.99
C VAL A 173 13.14 12.61 21.76
N THR A 174 13.34 13.74 22.43
CA THR A 174 12.27 14.37 23.22
C THR A 174 11.12 14.80 22.32
N SER A 175 11.40 15.43 21.17
CA SER A 175 10.34 15.83 20.23
C SER A 175 9.64 14.61 19.61
N LEU A 176 10.39 13.58 19.19
CA LEU A 176 9.82 12.35 18.65
C LEU A 176 8.88 11.67 19.66
N VAL A 177 9.32 11.51 20.91
CA VAL A 177 8.50 10.93 21.98
C VAL A 177 7.27 11.79 22.25
N THR A 178 7.42 13.11 22.33
CA THR A 178 6.30 14.03 22.58
C THR A 178 5.25 13.92 21.47
N PHE A 179 5.64 14.02 20.21
CA PHE A 179 4.71 13.89 19.08
C PHE A 179 4.08 12.49 19.01
N THR A 180 4.85 11.43 19.29
CA THR A 180 4.34 10.06 19.33
C THR A 180 3.26 9.90 20.41
N LEU A 181 3.49 10.44 21.61
CA LEU A 181 2.52 10.39 22.70
C LEU A 181 1.25 11.18 22.38
N VAL A 182 1.40 12.39 21.82
CA VAL A 182 0.25 13.22 21.40
C VAL A 182 -0.60 12.47 20.36
N TYR A 183 0.03 11.92 19.33
CA TYR A 183 -0.70 11.14 18.31
C TYR A 183 -1.29 9.84 18.86
N ALA A 184 -0.63 9.18 19.82
CA ALA A 184 -1.18 8.00 20.47
C ALA A 184 -2.45 8.32 21.28
N VAL A 185 -2.45 9.42 22.05
CA VAL A 185 -3.64 9.87 22.80
C VAL A 185 -4.78 10.21 21.85
N LEU A 186 -4.49 10.95 20.77
CA LEU A 186 -5.49 11.27 19.75
C LEU A 186 -6.06 10.02 19.09
N ALA A 187 -5.21 9.03 18.77
CA ALA A 187 -5.65 7.76 18.21
C ALA A 187 -6.58 7.00 19.17
N VAL A 188 -6.26 6.94 20.47
CA VAL A 188 -7.11 6.28 21.48
C VAL A 188 -8.48 6.96 21.57
N ILE A 189 -8.51 8.30 21.65
CA ILE A 189 -9.77 9.06 21.70
C ILE A 189 -10.59 8.83 20.42
N TRP A 190 -9.93 8.89 19.26
CA TRP A 190 -10.58 8.70 17.96
C TRP A 190 -11.19 7.30 17.80
N PHE A 191 -10.44 6.24 18.13
CA PHE A 191 -10.97 4.87 18.11
C PHE A 191 -12.10 4.66 19.13
N TRP A 192 -12.00 5.28 20.31
CA TRP A 192 -13.06 5.23 21.32
C TRP A 192 -14.35 5.88 20.81
N LEU A 193 -14.25 7.09 20.23
CA LEU A 193 -15.40 7.78 19.64
C LEU A 193 -16.00 7.00 18.48
N LEU A 194 -15.17 6.50 17.54
CA LEU A 194 -15.65 5.67 16.44
C LEU A 194 -16.40 4.44 16.94
N LYS A 195 -15.82 3.69 17.89
CA LYS A 195 -16.49 2.53 18.46
C LYS A 195 -17.82 2.91 19.10
N ARG A 196 -17.85 4.00 19.87
CA ARG A 196 -19.06 4.49 20.53
C ARG A 196 -20.18 4.75 19.51
N TYR A 197 -19.92 5.58 18.50
CA TYR A 197 -20.93 5.95 17.51
C TYR A 197 -21.33 4.79 16.59
N VAL A 198 -20.40 3.90 16.23
CA VAL A 198 -20.71 2.70 15.43
C VAL A 198 -21.60 1.72 16.20
N VAL A 199 -21.43 1.61 17.54
CA VAL A 199 -22.26 0.73 18.38
C VAL A 199 -23.63 1.35 18.70
N GLU A 200 -23.71 2.66 18.86
CA GLU A 200 -25.00 3.38 19.04
C GLU A 200 -25.93 3.15 17.83
N GLY A 201 -25.37 2.98 16.62
CA GLY A 201 -26.14 2.69 15.41
C GLY A 201 -26.97 3.89 14.93
N PRO A 202 -27.74 3.74 13.85
CA PRO A 202 -28.65 4.78 13.38
C PRO A 202 -29.76 5.00 14.42
N GLN A 203 -29.90 6.23 14.89
CA GLN A 203 -30.94 6.60 15.86
C GLN A 203 -32.29 6.78 15.16
N GLU A 204 -33.39 6.51 15.87
CA GLU A 204 -34.75 6.58 15.30
C GLU A 204 -35.12 7.97 14.76
N HIS A 205 -34.50 9.03 15.30
CA HIS A 205 -34.63 10.40 14.80
C HIS A 205 -34.07 10.57 13.38
N ASP A 206 -33.01 9.83 13.02
CA ASP A 206 -32.34 9.92 11.73
C ASP A 206 -32.91 8.92 10.70
N ALA A 207 -33.88 8.10 11.10
CA ALA A 207 -34.58 7.18 10.22
C ALA A 207 -35.64 7.94 9.41
N GLU A 208 -35.34 8.22 8.14
CA GLU A 208 -36.35 8.69 7.21
C GLU A 208 -37.46 7.62 7.12
N PRO A 209 -38.76 7.99 7.24
CA PRO A 209 -39.84 7.03 7.14
C PRO A 209 -39.69 6.24 5.84
N ALA A 210 -39.77 4.92 5.92
CA ALA A 210 -39.74 4.07 4.72
C ALA A 210 -40.74 4.63 3.70
N ALA A 211 -40.26 4.86 2.47
CA ALA A 211 -41.12 5.34 1.39
C ALA A 211 -42.39 4.48 1.34
N PRO A 212 -43.59 5.09 1.30
CA PRO A 212 -44.82 4.34 1.29
C PRO A 212 -44.77 3.29 0.20
N ALA A 213 -45.19 2.06 0.53
CA ALA A 213 -45.24 0.97 -0.44
C ALA A 213 -45.98 1.43 -1.69
N ALA A 214 -45.45 1.07 -2.87
CA ALA A 214 -46.16 1.33 -4.11
C ALA A 214 -47.58 0.75 -4.00
N PRO A 215 -48.62 1.49 -4.37
CA PRO A 215 -49.99 1.02 -4.26
C PRO A 215 -50.14 -0.33 -4.96
N GLY A 216 -50.95 -1.23 -4.40
CA GLY A 216 -51.35 -2.45 -5.10
C GLY A 216 -52.02 -2.10 -6.43
N SER A 217 -52.15 -3.07 -7.35
CA SER A 217 -52.82 -2.87 -8.65
C SER A 217 -54.25 -2.32 -8.55
N ASP A 218 -54.85 -2.44 -7.36
CA ASP A 218 -56.22 -2.07 -7.06
C ASP A 218 -56.29 -0.76 -6.24
N GLU A 219 -55.15 -0.14 -5.91
CA GLU A 219 -55.06 1.09 -5.11
C GLU A 219 -54.59 2.27 -5.96
N VAL A 220 -55.27 3.42 -5.82
CA VAL A 220 -54.91 4.66 -6.53
C VAL A 220 -53.77 5.34 -5.79
N ALA A 221 -52.65 5.61 -6.49
CA ALA A 221 -51.52 6.33 -5.94
C ALA A 221 -51.94 7.72 -5.41
N PRO A 222 -51.61 8.09 -4.16
CA PRO A 222 -51.90 9.43 -3.67
C PRO A 222 -51.07 10.45 -4.44
N LEU A 223 -51.74 11.37 -5.13
CA LEU A 223 -51.11 12.49 -5.81
C LEU A 223 -50.57 13.46 -4.76
N SER A 224 -49.26 13.41 -4.49
CA SER A 224 -48.61 14.40 -3.63
C SER A 224 -48.45 15.71 -4.41
N PHE A 225 -49.32 16.69 -4.16
CA PHE A 225 -49.09 18.06 -4.58
C PHE A 225 -48.17 18.72 -3.55
N ALA A 226 -46.90 18.91 -3.91
CA ALA A 226 -46.01 19.78 -3.18
C ALA A 226 -46.46 21.24 -3.40
N TYR A 227 -46.70 21.98 -2.32
CA TYR A 227 -46.90 23.44 -2.33
C TYR A 227 -45.67 24.10 -1.69
#